data_AF-A0A1Z1MSY6-F1
#
_entry.id   AF-A0A1Z1MSY6-F1
#
_cell.length_a   1.000
_cell.length_b   1.000
_cell.length_c   1.000
_cell.angle_alpha   90.00
_cell.angle_beta   90.00
_cell.angle_gamma   90.00
#
_symmetry.space_group_name_H-M   'P 1'
#
loop_
_entity.id
_entity.type
_entity.pdbx_description
1 polymer ?
#
loop_
_entity_poly.entity_id
_entity_poly.type
_entity_poly.pdbx_seq_one_letter_code
_entity_poly.pdbx_strand_id
1 'polypeptide(L)'
;MLDAFAKVVAQADARGEFLSNKQLDALETIIKEGNKRLDAVNKINSNASAIVTNSARALFAEQPQLIQPGGNAYTSRRMAACLRDMEIILRYVSYAMIAGDSSVLDDRCLNGLRETYQALGTPGSSVAVAVQKMKEASISLVNELSGVTAGDCSSLTSEISIYFDRAAAAVV
;
A
#
# COMPACT_ATOMS: atom_id res chain seq x y z
N MET A 1 9.57 -6.37 -11.30
CA MET A 1 9.91 -6.07 -9.89
C MET A 1 11.28 -5.45 -9.86
N LEU A 2 11.30 -4.16 -9.53
CA LEU A 2 12.50 -3.36 -9.30
C LEU A 2 12.40 -2.82 -7.86
N ASP A 3 13.54 -2.60 -7.22
CA ASP A 3 13.64 -1.73 -6.05
C ASP A 3 14.19 -0.36 -6.50
N ALA A 4 14.31 0.58 -5.56
CA ALA A 4 14.82 1.91 -5.84
C ALA A 4 16.21 1.89 -6.52
N PHE A 5 17.08 0.94 -6.14
CA PHE A 5 18.43 0.83 -6.72
C PHE A 5 18.40 0.31 -8.15
N ALA A 6 17.72 -0.82 -8.37
CA ALA A 6 17.56 -1.44 -9.68
C ALA A 6 16.84 -0.51 -10.66
N LYS A 7 15.90 0.31 -10.19
CA LYS A 7 15.22 1.33 -11.01
C LYS A 7 16.20 2.34 -11.58
N VAL A 8 17.09 2.88 -10.76
CA VAL A 8 18.08 3.88 -11.18
C VAL A 8 19.12 3.24 -12.13
N VAL A 9 19.53 2.00 -11.86
CA VAL A 9 20.43 1.24 -12.75
C VAL A 9 19.80 1.01 -14.13
N ALA A 10 18.55 0.52 -14.19
CA ALA A 10 17.86 0.29 -15.46
C ALA A 10 17.67 1.58 -16.27
N GLN A 11 17.44 2.71 -15.61
CA GLN A 11 17.35 4.02 -16.28
C GLN A 11 18.69 4.51 -16.83
N ALA A 12 19.79 4.24 -16.14
CA ALA A 12 21.13 4.60 -16.60
C ALA A 12 21.58 3.71 -17.78
N ASP A 13 21.33 2.40 -17.67
CA ASP A 13 21.59 1.42 -18.74
C ASP A 13 20.83 1.77 -20.03
N ALA A 14 19.55 2.13 -19.94
CA ALA A 14 18.76 2.56 -21.09
C ALA A 14 19.31 3.82 -21.80
N ARG A 15 20.10 4.65 -21.10
CA ARG A 15 20.79 5.81 -21.67
C ARG A 15 22.21 5.50 -22.13
N GLY A 16 22.77 4.34 -21.76
CA GLY A 16 24.17 4.00 -22.01
C GLY A 16 25.15 4.87 -21.21
N GLU A 17 24.71 5.41 -20.06
CA GLU A 17 25.48 6.35 -19.25
C GLU A 17 25.77 5.76 -17.86
N PHE A 18 26.85 6.21 -17.24
CA PHE A 18 27.11 5.93 -15.83
C PHE A 18 26.17 6.75 -14.92
N LEU A 19 26.01 6.28 -13.67
CA LEU A 19 25.28 7.00 -12.64
C LEU A 19 25.94 8.35 -12.34
N SER A 20 25.14 9.41 -12.33
CA SER A 20 25.60 10.75 -11.92
C SER A 20 25.72 10.84 -10.40
N ASN A 21 26.57 11.76 -9.91
CA ASN A 21 26.72 12.01 -8.47
C ASN A 21 25.37 12.32 -7.79
N LYS A 22 24.49 13.09 -8.45
CA LYS A 22 23.15 13.38 -7.91
C LYS A 22 22.30 12.13 -7.69
N GLN A 23 22.42 11.12 -8.57
CA GLN A 23 21.70 9.85 -8.40
C GLN A 23 22.29 9.05 -7.24
N LEU A 24 23.62 9.05 -7.07
CA LEU A 24 24.29 8.40 -5.94
C LEU A 24 23.93 9.08 -4.60
N ASP A 25 23.91 10.41 -4.55
CA ASP A 25 23.52 11.19 -3.35
C ASP A 25 22.07 10.88 -2.93
N ALA A 26 21.17 10.69 -3.90
CA ALA A 26 19.79 10.30 -3.66
C ALA A 26 19.70 8.87 -3.07
N LEU A 27 20.49 7.92 -3.58
CA LEU A 27 20.54 6.56 -3.05
C LEU A 27 21.17 6.52 -1.64
N GLU A 28 22.16 7.36 -1.36
CA GLU A 28 22.74 7.50 -0.03
C GLU A 28 21.69 7.98 1.00
N THR A 29 20.80 8.88 0.59
CA THR A 29 19.66 9.32 1.43
C THR A 29 18.74 8.15 1.79
N ILE A 30 18.42 7.27 0.84
CA ILE A 30 17.59 6.07 1.09
C ILE A 30 18.26 5.15 2.13
N ILE A 31 19.58 4.97 2.05
CA ILE A 31 20.33 4.16 3.00
C ILE A 31 20.31 4.79 4.39
N LYS A 32 20.50 6.12 4.49
CA LYS A 32 20.42 6.86 5.76
C LYS A 32 19.05 6.73 6.43
N GLU A 33 17.97 6.70 5.65
CA GLU A 33 16.61 6.51 6.14
C GLU A 33 16.21 5.03 6.31
N GLY A 34 17.09 4.08 5.98
CA GLY A 34 16.79 2.65 5.92
C GLY A 34 16.24 2.07 7.23
N ASN A 35 16.78 2.47 8.38
CA ASN A 35 16.28 2.01 9.69
C ASN A 35 14.83 2.47 9.93
N LYS A 36 14.52 3.74 9.63
CA LYS A 36 13.16 4.28 9.78
C LYS A 36 12.17 3.56 8.85
N ARG A 37 12.61 3.23 7.62
CA ARG A 37 11.81 2.47 6.66
C ARG A 37 11.49 1.07 7.18
N LEU A 38 12.49 0.37 7.73
CA LEU A 38 12.30 -0.95 8.33
C LEU A 38 11.34 -0.89 9.52
N ASP A 39 11.47 0.10 10.40
CA ASP A 39 10.59 0.30 11.54
C ASP A 39 9.13 0.54 11.10
N ALA A 40 8.92 1.39 10.09
CA ALA A 40 7.59 1.66 9.53
C ALA A 40 6.95 0.39 8.95
N VAL A 41 7.70 -0.38 8.16
CA VAL A 41 7.21 -1.65 7.57
C VAL A 41 6.92 -2.68 8.66
N ASN A 42 7.77 -2.79 9.68
CA ASN A 42 7.57 -3.69 10.81
C ASN A 42 6.29 -3.35 11.60
N LYS A 43 6.02 -2.06 11.82
CA LYS A 43 4.78 -1.59 12.47
C LYS A 43 3.54 -1.96 11.68
N ILE A 44 3.55 -1.75 10.36
CA ILE A 44 2.41 -2.11 9.49
C ILE A 44 2.19 -3.63 9.53
N ASN A 45 3.24 -4.43 9.36
CA ASN A 45 3.12 -5.89 9.33
C ASN A 45 2.67 -6.47 10.66
N SER A 46 3.18 -5.96 11.79
CA SER A 46 2.80 -6.43 13.14
C SER A 46 1.33 -6.13 13.47
N ASN A 47 0.74 -5.13 12.81
CA ASN A 47 -0.64 -4.70 13.02
C ASN A 47 -1.56 -5.01 11.82
N ALA A 48 -1.12 -5.84 10.86
CA ALA A 48 -1.83 -6.03 9.59
C ALA A 48 -3.29 -6.47 9.76
N SER A 49 -3.54 -7.46 10.63
CA SER A 49 -4.91 -7.95 10.90
C SER A 49 -5.79 -6.86 11.54
N ALA A 50 -5.23 -6.04 12.42
CA ALA A 50 -5.96 -4.95 13.07
C ALA A 50 -6.30 -3.84 12.06
N ILE A 51 -5.36 -3.47 11.18
CA ILE A 51 -5.58 -2.50 10.10
C ILE A 51 -6.74 -2.97 9.22
N VAL A 52 -6.66 -4.18 8.67
CA VAL A 52 -7.67 -4.71 7.74
C VAL A 52 -9.05 -4.79 8.41
N THR A 53 -9.14 -5.35 9.62
CA THR A 53 -10.44 -5.57 10.27
C THR A 53 -11.10 -4.27 10.74
N ASN A 54 -10.32 -3.30 11.24
CA ASN A 54 -10.86 -2.00 11.63
C ASN A 54 -11.30 -1.17 10.41
N SER A 55 -10.51 -1.15 9.34
CA SER A 55 -10.89 -0.48 8.09
C SER A 55 -12.13 -1.10 7.46
N ALA A 56 -12.26 -2.44 7.47
CA ALA A 56 -13.45 -3.13 6.98
C ALA A 56 -14.70 -2.79 7.82
N ARG A 57 -14.58 -2.78 9.16
CA ARG A 57 -15.67 -2.37 10.04
C ARG A 57 -16.13 -0.94 9.76
N ALA A 58 -15.18 -0.02 9.58
CA ALA A 58 -15.46 1.37 9.25
C ALA A 58 -16.09 1.52 7.84
N LEU A 59 -15.68 0.70 6.86
CA LEU A 59 -16.31 0.64 5.54
C LEU A 59 -17.78 0.22 5.65
N PHE A 60 -18.08 -0.85 6.36
CA PHE A 60 -19.46 -1.36 6.46
C PHE A 60 -20.37 -0.49 7.32
N ALA A 61 -19.80 0.31 8.24
CA ALA A 61 -20.54 1.34 8.95
C ALA A 61 -20.97 2.48 8.00
N GLU A 62 -20.10 2.87 7.06
CA GLU A 62 -20.38 3.91 6.07
C GLU A 62 -21.25 3.41 4.91
N GLN A 63 -21.08 2.14 4.51
CA GLN A 63 -21.77 1.51 3.39
C GLN A 63 -22.47 0.20 3.81
N PRO A 64 -23.55 0.26 4.61
CA PRO A 64 -24.25 -0.93 5.10
C PRO A 64 -24.86 -1.79 3.98
N GLN A 65 -25.16 -1.21 2.82
CA GLN A 65 -25.72 -1.91 1.66
C GLN A 65 -24.81 -3.03 1.14
N LEU A 66 -23.50 -2.99 1.43
CA LEU A 66 -22.56 -4.03 0.99
C LEU A 66 -22.79 -5.38 1.71
N ILE A 67 -23.29 -5.34 2.95
CA ILE A 67 -23.48 -6.51 3.82
C ILE A 67 -24.95 -6.94 3.94
N GLN A 68 -25.88 -6.21 3.34
CA GLN A 68 -27.29 -6.60 3.25
C GLN A 68 -27.49 -7.70 2.20
N PRO A 69 -28.58 -8.49 2.28
CA PRO A 69 -28.91 -9.47 1.24
C PRO A 69 -28.89 -8.85 -0.16
N GLY A 70 -28.11 -9.44 -1.07
CA GLY A 70 -27.87 -8.91 -2.42
C GLY A 70 -26.61 -8.02 -2.56
N GLY A 71 -26.01 -7.58 -1.46
CA GLY A 71 -24.76 -6.83 -1.45
C GLY A 71 -23.53 -7.66 -1.87
N ASN A 72 -22.48 -6.99 -2.34
CA ASN A 72 -21.29 -7.67 -2.85
C ASN A 72 -20.44 -8.32 -1.73
N ALA A 73 -20.54 -7.84 -0.49
CA ALA A 73 -19.91 -8.46 0.69
C ALA A 73 -20.86 -9.39 1.47
N TYR A 74 -22.07 -9.67 0.94
CA TYR A 74 -23.04 -10.58 1.57
C TYR A 74 -22.71 -12.05 1.31
N THR A 75 -23.01 -12.89 2.31
CA THR A 75 -22.52 -14.26 2.55
C THR A 75 -21.10 -14.34 3.11
N SER A 76 -20.84 -15.32 3.98
CA SER A 76 -19.54 -15.52 4.64
C SER A 76 -18.39 -15.69 3.64
N ARG A 77 -18.65 -16.32 2.48
CA ARG A 77 -17.65 -16.52 1.43
C ARG A 77 -17.20 -15.20 0.80
N ARG A 78 -18.14 -14.30 0.48
CA ARG A 78 -17.81 -13.00 -0.13
C ARG A 78 -17.19 -12.04 0.89
N MET A 79 -17.66 -12.08 2.14
CA MET A 79 -17.02 -11.35 3.23
C MET A 79 -15.54 -11.77 3.40
N ALA A 80 -15.26 -13.08 3.44
CA ALA A 80 -13.89 -13.57 3.53
C ALA A 80 -13.04 -13.16 2.31
N ALA A 81 -13.60 -13.16 1.10
CA ALA A 81 -12.91 -12.67 -0.10
C ALA A 81 -12.60 -11.17 -0.01
N CYS A 82 -13.53 -10.35 0.48
CA CYS A 82 -13.31 -8.92 0.68
C CYS A 82 -12.15 -8.64 1.66
N LEU A 83 -12.14 -9.31 2.81
CA LEU A 83 -11.07 -9.17 3.80
C LEU A 83 -9.71 -9.63 3.24
N ARG A 84 -9.69 -10.74 2.50
CA ARG A 84 -8.49 -11.24 1.84
C ARG A 84 -7.94 -10.23 0.83
N ASP A 85 -8.81 -9.63 0.01
CA ASP A 85 -8.38 -8.66 -0.99
C ASP A 85 -7.79 -7.39 -0.32
N MET A 86 -8.39 -6.93 0.79
CA MET A 86 -7.83 -5.85 1.61
C MET A 86 -6.45 -6.19 2.17
N GLU A 87 -6.27 -7.40 2.68
CA GLU A 87 -4.97 -7.91 3.16
C GLU A 87 -3.92 -7.99 2.03
N ILE A 88 -4.33 -8.45 0.84
CA ILE A 88 -3.46 -8.53 -0.34
C ILE A 88 -2.94 -7.13 -0.70
N ILE A 89 -3.81 -6.12 -0.74
CA ILE A 89 -3.40 -4.73 -1.03
C ILE A 89 -2.42 -4.23 0.03
N LEU A 90 -2.73 -4.41 1.32
CA LEU A 90 -1.85 -3.98 2.42
C LEU A 90 -0.46 -4.61 2.31
N ARG A 91 -0.40 -5.90 1.97
CA ARG A 91 0.84 -6.65 1.78
C ARG A 91 1.66 -6.13 0.59
N TYR A 92 1.03 -5.83 -0.54
CA TYR A 92 1.75 -5.29 -1.69
C TYR A 92 2.19 -3.84 -1.49
N VAL A 93 1.44 -3.06 -0.70
CA VAL A 93 1.89 -1.74 -0.24
C VAL A 93 3.12 -1.87 0.67
N SER A 94 3.15 -2.83 1.61
CA SER A 94 4.34 -3.04 2.45
C SER A 94 5.55 -3.54 1.65
N TYR A 95 5.33 -4.31 0.57
CA TYR A 95 6.39 -4.68 -0.37
C TYR A 95 6.92 -3.47 -1.16
N ALA A 96 6.05 -2.58 -1.64
CA ALA A 96 6.48 -1.35 -2.30
C ALA A 96 7.26 -0.44 -1.32
N MET A 97 6.81 -0.36 -0.07
CA MET A 97 7.50 0.39 0.99
C MET A 97 8.90 -0.12 1.27
N ILE A 98 9.14 -1.43 1.33
CA ILE A 98 10.50 -1.93 1.57
C ILE A 98 11.39 -1.77 0.33
N ALA A 99 10.82 -1.93 -0.86
CA ALA A 99 11.53 -1.79 -2.14
C ALA A 99 11.83 -0.32 -2.50
N GLY A 100 11.05 0.65 -2.01
CA GLY A 100 11.14 2.05 -2.40
C GLY A 100 10.72 2.31 -3.86
N ASP A 101 9.94 1.40 -4.45
CA ASP A 101 9.45 1.49 -5.83
C ASP A 101 8.07 0.79 -5.94
N SER A 102 7.17 1.34 -6.74
CA SER A 102 5.80 0.82 -6.87
C SER A 102 5.66 -0.39 -7.79
N SER A 103 6.71 -0.77 -8.54
CA SER A 103 6.58 -1.79 -9.60
C SER A 103 6.03 -3.13 -9.10
N VAL A 104 6.38 -3.55 -7.87
CA VAL A 104 5.82 -4.79 -7.31
C VAL A 104 4.31 -4.71 -7.07
N LEU A 105 3.83 -3.55 -6.59
CA LEU A 105 2.42 -3.28 -6.36
C LEU A 105 1.67 -3.22 -7.71
N ASP A 106 2.25 -2.50 -8.68
CA ASP A 106 1.65 -2.32 -9.99
C ASP A 106 1.57 -3.64 -10.77
N ASP A 107 2.71 -4.31 -10.96
CA ASP A 107 2.83 -5.46 -11.86
C ASP A 107 2.06 -6.69 -11.35
N ARG A 108 2.03 -6.88 -10.02
CA ARG A 108 1.57 -8.14 -9.40
C ARG A 108 0.26 -8.04 -8.62
N CYS A 109 -0.20 -6.82 -8.33
CA CYS A 109 -1.44 -6.62 -7.59
C CYS A 109 -2.45 -5.78 -8.36
N LEU A 110 -2.04 -4.64 -8.91
CA LEU A 110 -2.99 -3.66 -9.48
C LEU A 110 -3.30 -3.90 -10.95
N ASN A 111 -2.37 -4.48 -11.71
CA ASN A 111 -2.55 -4.75 -13.13
C ASN A 111 -3.75 -5.70 -13.38
N GLY A 112 -4.80 -5.21 -14.04
CA GLY A 112 -6.02 -5.97 -14.33
C GLY A 112 -7.03 -6.04 -13.17
N LEU A 113 -6.76 -5.39 -12.04
CA LEU A 113 -7.59 -5.51 -10.84
C LEU A 113 -8.95 -4.83 -11.01
N ARG A 114 -8.99 -3.66 -11.66
CA ARG A 114 -10.24 -2.95 -11.98
C ARG A 114 -11.13 -3.79 -12.88
N GLU A 115 -10.58 -4.35 -13.94
CA GLU A 115 -11.28 -5.19 -14.91
C GLU A 115 -11.84 -6.44 -14.23
N THR A 116 -11.07 -7.01 -13.28
CA THR A 116 -11.52 -8.13 -12.44
C THR A 116 -12.73 -7.73 -11.60
N TYR A 117 -12.67 -6.59 -10.89
CA TYR A 117 -13.80 -6.11 -10.09
C TYR A 117 -15.01 -5.76 -10.95
N GLN A 118 -14.82 -5.17 -12.12
CA GLN A 118 -15.90 -4.88 -13.06
C GLN A 118 -16.58 -6.17 -13.54
N ALA A 119 -15.81 -7.20 -13.90
CA ALA A 119 -16.34 -8.48 -14.32
C ALA A 119 -17.10 -9.22 -13.20
N LEU A 120 -16.66 -9.06 -11.95
CA LEU A 120 -17.31 -9.65 -10.77
C LEU A 120 -18.47 -8.79 -10.21
N GLY A 121 -18.70 -7.61 -10.76
CA GLY A 121 -19.71 -6.65 -10.27
C GLY A 121 -19.37 -6.04 -8.91
N THR A 122 -18.10 -6.09 -8.49
CA THR A 122 -17.61 -5.48 -7.25
C THR A 122 -17.48 -3.97 -7.42
N PRO A 123 -18.06 -3.14 -6.53
CA PRO A 123 -17.98 -1.70 -6.64
C PRO A 123 -16.55 -1.21 -6.34
N GLY A 124 -15.80 -0.88 -7.39
CA GLY A 124 -14.42 -0.38 -7.29
C GLY A 124 -14.28 0.87 -6.42
N SER A 125 -15.28 1.76 -6.44
CA SER A 125 -15.33 2.93 -5.56
C SER A 125 -15.39 2.56 -4.07
N SER A 126 -16.12 1.52 -3.69
CA SER A 126 -16.14 1.01 -2.30
C SER A 126 -14.79 0.39 -1.92
N VAL A 127 -14.13 -0.31 -2.84
CA VAL A 127 -12.78 -0.84 -2.61
C VAL A 127 -11.80 0.31 -2.40
N ALA A 128 -11.85 1.37 -3.20
CA ALA A 128 -11.02 2.55 -3.02
C ALA A 128 -11.22 3.20 -1.64
N VAL A 129 -12.47 3.34 -1.17
CA VAL A 129 -12.76 3.82 0.19
C VAL A 129 -12.15 2.90 1.26
N ALA A 130 -12.21 1.58 1.08
CA ALA A 130 -11.57 0.64 1.99
C ALA A 130 -10.04 0.82 2.06
N VAL A 131 -9.40 1.02 0.90
CA VAL A 131 -7.96 1.31 0.78
C VAL A 131 -7.60 2.63 1.47
N GLN A 132 -8.42 3.67 1.33
CA GLN A 132 -8.23 4.95 2.02
C GLN A 132 -8.32 4.80 3.54
N LYS A 133 -9.27 4.01 4.05
CA LYS A 133 -9.35 3.71 5.49
C LYS A 133 -8.14 2.91 5.99
N MET A 134 -7.57 2.02 5.17
CA MET A 134 -6.31 1.33 5.51
C MET A 134 -5.11 2.28 5.51
N LYS A 135 -5.08 3.26 4.60
CA LYS A 135 -4.07 4.32 4.57
C LYS A 135 -4.07 5.11 5.88
N GLU A 136 -5.24 5.62 6.28
CA GLU A 136 -5.40 6.39 7.52
C GLU A 136 -4.90 5.60 8.73
N ALA A 137 -5.36 4.35 8.90
CA ALA A 137 -4.94 3.48 9.99
C ALA A 137 -3.43 3.20 9.98
N SER A 138 -2.85 2.95 8.80
CA SER A 138 -1.42 2.68 8.66
C SER A 138 -0.57 3.90 8.99
N ILE A 139 -0.97 5.09 8.53
CA ILE A 139 -0.27 6.36 8.80
C ILE A 139 -0.33 6.70 10.29
N SER A 140 -1.50 6.56 10.91
CA SER A 140 -1.66 6.77 12.35
C SER A 140 -0.70 5.88 13.14
N LEU A 141 -0.62 4.59 12.81
CA LEU A 141 0.28 3.63 13.48
C LEU A 141 1.76 3.96 13.27
N VAL A 142 2.16 4.36 12.06
CA VAL A 142 3.56 4.70 11.78
C VAL A 142 3.99 5.95 12.57
N ASN A 143 3.10 6.93 12.71
CA ASN A 143 3.34 8.16 13.46
C ASN A 143 3.32 7.97 14.99
N GLU A 144 2.85 6.84 15.51
CA GLU A 144 2.92 6.57 16.96
C GLU A 144 4.38 6.44 17.42
N LEU A 145 4.76 7.17 18.48
CA LEU A 145 6.12 7.18 19.01
C LEU A 145 6.46 5.95 19.89
N SER A 146 5.56 4.97 19.98
CA SER A 146 5.76 3.78 20.81
C SER A 146 6.88 2.90 20.24
N GLY A 147 7.94 2.70 21.04
CA GLY A 147 9.00 1.72 20.75
C GLY A 147 10.00 2.09 19.66
N VAL A 148 10.04 3.34 19.19
CA VAL A 148 11.01 3.82 18.17
C VAL A 148 11.69 5.10 18.65
N THR A 149 12.94 5.32 18.25
CA THR A 149 13.64 6.58 18.51
C THR A 149 12.89 7.74 17.87
N ALA A 150 12.62 8.80 18.64
CA ALA A 150 11.95 9.99 18.13
C ALA A 150 12.73 10.60 16.96
N GLY A 151 12.03 10.88 15.86
CA GLY A 151 12.62 11.47 14.66
C GLY A 151 11.56 11.81 13.63
N ASP A 152 11.92 12.68 12.67
CA ASP A 152 11.04 13.04 11.58
C ASP A 152 10.93 11.87 10.58
N CYS A 153 9.69 11.38 10.38
CA CYS A 153 9.34 10.33 9.41
C CYS A 153 8.38 10.86 8.34
N SER A 154 8.25 12.18 8.18
CA SER A 154 7.31 12.81 7.23
C SER A 154 7.51 12.37 5.78
N SER A 155 8.77 12.16 5.35
CA SER A 155 9.11 11.63 4.02
C SER A 155 8.51 10.24 3.80
N LEU A 156 8.71 9.33 4.74
CA LEU A 156 8.20 7.95 4.68
C LEU A 156 6.66 7.91 4.78
N THR A 157 6.05 8.72 5.64
CA THR A 157 4.59 8.80 5.74
C THR A 157 3.97 9.32 4.43
N SER A 158 4.65 10.26 3.76
CA SER A 158 4.25 10.73 2.43
C SER A 158 4.38 9.63 1.38
N GLU A 159 5.46 8.85 1.42
CA GLU A 159 5.68 7.71 0.52
C GLU A 159 4.61 6.60 0.69
N ILE A 160 4.29 6.24 1.94
CA ILE A 160 3.19 5.32 2.27
C ILE A 160 1.88 5.81 1.64
N SER A 161 1.59 7.10 1.80
CA SER A 161 0.38 7.71 1.25
C SER A 161 0.31 7.55 -0.26
N ILE A 162 1.42 7.78 -0.97
CA ILE A 162 1.51 7.63 -2.43
C ILE A 162 1.14 6.20 -2.87
N TYR A 163 1.65 5.16 -2.19
CA TYR A 163 1.34 3.78 -2.59
C TYR A 163 -0.12 3.41 -2.31
N PHE A 164 -0.71 3.86 -1.20
CA PHE A 164 -2.13 3.66 -0.95
C PHE A 164 -3.02 4.42 -1.93
N ASP A 165 -2.69 5.67 -2.24
CA ASP A 165 -3.44 6.49 -3.20
C ASP A 165 -3.35 5.91 -4.61
N ARG A 166 -2.19 5.35 -4.98
CA ARG A 166 -2.01 4.60 -6.21
C ARG A 166 -2.91 3.36 -6.28
N ALA A 167 -2.96 2.57 -5.21
CA ALA A 167 -3.83 1.40 -5.13
C ALA A 167 -5.32 1.79 -5.19
N ALA A 168 -5.73 2.86 -4.51
CA ALA A 168 -7.09 3.37 -4.53
C ALA A 168 -7.49 3.87 -5.93
N ALA A 169 -6.59 4.58 -6.63
CA ALA A 169 -6.84 5.06 -7.99
C ALA A 169 -6.93 3.93 -9.02
N ALA A 170 -6.19 2.83 -8.81
CA ALA A 170 -6.14 1.72 -9.77
C ALA A 170 -7.41 0.85 -9.79
N VAL A 171 -8.29 0.94 -8.78
CA VAL A 171 -9.49 0.10 -8.68
C VAL A 171 -10.79 0.82 -9.07
N VAL A 172 -10.74 2.12 -9.38
CA VAL A 172 -11.89 2.97 -9.74
C VAL A 172 -12.06 3.06 -11.24
#